data_AF-A0A520AEB0-F1
#
_entry.id   AF-A0A520AEB0-F1
#
_cell.length_a   1.000
_cell.length_b   1.000
_cell.length_c   1.000
_cell.angle_alpha   90.00
_cell.angle_beta   90.00
_cell.angle_gamma   90.00
#
_symmetry.space_group_name_H-M   'P 1'
#
loop_
_entity.id
_entity.type
_entity.pdbx_description
1 polymer ?
#
loop_
_entity_poly.entity_id
_entity_poly.type
_entity_poly.pdbx_seq_one_letter_code
_entity_poly.pdbx_strand_id
1 'polypeptide(L)'
;VAPGSNSGVIFFVHEDKAKYGATYSTGLEMQVIDNDGHADGKIEKHRAGDLYDIIKSSSEPVKPVGEWNTAEIIANKGSLELRLNGVKVVTTTLWDANWTSLLNKSKFADWQGFATYKTGKIALQDHGDDVWYRNIMIKEL
;
A
#
# COMPACT_ATOMS: atom_id res chain seq x y z
N VAL A 1 2.37 -10.52 10.46
CA VAL A 1 0.91 -10.77 10.48
C VAL A 1 0.66 -12.15 11.09
N ALA A 2 -0.50 -12.38 11.70
CA ALA A 2 -0.92 -13.73 12.09
C ALA A 2 -1.37 -14.53 10.84
N PRO A 3 -1.57 -15.85 10.94
CA PRO A 3 -2.10 -16.65 9.82
C PRO A 3 -3.46 -16.14 9.35
N GLY A 4 -3.58 -15.95 8.03
CA GLY A 4 -4.78 -15.45 7.38
C GLY A 4 -5.06 -13.96 7.57
N SER A 5 -4.15 -13.18 8.14
CA SER A 5 -4.41 -11.76 8.43
C SER A 5 -4.19 -10.82 7.25
N ASN A 6 -4.96 -9.74 7.21
CA ASN A 6 -4.87 -8.63 6.26
C ASN A 6 -4.70 -7.29 6.99
N SER A 7 -3.96 -6.36 6.38
CA SER A 7 -3.65 -5.03 6.89
C SER A 7 -2.99 -4.19 5.78
N GLY A 8 -2.63 -2.95 6.06
CA GLY A 8 -1.99 -2.08 5.07
C GLY A 8 -1.21 -0.94 5.70
N VAL A 9 -0.19 -0.47 4.98
CA VAL A 9 0.45 0.83 5.26
C VAL A 9 -0.02 1.82 4.21
N ILE A 10 -0.86 2.77 4.63
CA ILE A 10 -1.52 3.72 3.74
C ILE A 10 -0.82 5.08 3.83
N PHE A 11 -0.57 5.73 2.70
CA PHE A 11 0.14 7.01 2.59
C PHE A 11 -0.58 7.97 1.63
N PHE A 12 -0.27 9.26 1.73
CA PHE A 12 -1.02 10.35 1.08
C PHE A 12 -2.50 10.42 1.47
N VAL A 13 -2.84 10.00 2.68
CA VAL A 13 -4.22 10.07 3.18
C VAL A 13 -4.64 11.54 3.34
N HIS A 14 -5.74 11.91 2.70
CA HIS A 14 -6.43 13.17 2.92
C HIS A 14 -7.76 12.91 3.63
N GLU A 15 -7.98 13.60 4.75
CA GLU A 15 -9.15 13.44 5.59
C GLU A 15 -10.17 14.55 5.30
N ASP A 16 -11.37 14.15 4.89
CA ASP A 16 -12.55 15.00 4.82
C ASP A 16 -13.74 14.14 5.27
N LYS A 17 -14.14 14.27 6.54
CA LYS A 17 -15.16 13.41 7.15
C LYS A 17 -16.54 13.52 6.47
N ALA A 18 -16.78 14.59 5.72
CA ALA A 18 -18.02 14.74 4.95
C ALA A 18 -18.00 13.96 3.63
N LYS A 19 -16.81 13.57 3.13
CA LYS A 19 -16.64 12.92 1.83
C LYS A 19 -16.08 11.49 1.91
N TYR A 20 -15.21 11.23 2.87
CA TYR A 20 -14.41 10.01 2.93
C TYR A 20 -14.64 9.29 4.25
N GLY A 21 -15.03 8.02 4.16
CA GLY A 21 -15.33 7.19 5.33
C GLY A 21 -14.12 6.45 5.90
N ALA A 22 -13.03 6.33 5.12
CA ALA A 22 -11.85 5.59 5.53
C ALA A 22 -10.57 6.16 4.91
N THR A 23 -9.42 5.79 5.47
CA THR A 23 -8.10 6.24 5.03
C THR A 23 -7.78 5.79 3.59
N TYR A 24 -8.21 4.59 3.21
CA TYR A 24 -8.05 4.04 1.85
C TYR A 24 -8.94 4.73 0.81
N SER A 25 -9.90 5.59 1.21
CA SER A 25 -10.71 6.35 0.25
C SER A 25 -9.88 7.37 -0.55
N THR A 26 -8.75 7.81 0.00
CA THR A 26 -7.87 8.80 -0.65
C THR A 26 -6.41 8.34 -0.75
N GLY A 27 -5.93 7.57 0.23
CA GLY A 27 -4.54 7.16 0.31
C GLY A 27 -4.18 5.97 -0.58
N LEU A 28 -2.90 5.90 -0.94
CA LEU A 28 -2.27 4.74 -1.56
C LEU A 28 -1.84 3.74 -0.49
N GLU A 29 -1.78 2.45 -0.84
CA GLU A 29 -1.53 1.39 0.12
C GLU A 29 -0.40 0.46 -0.33
N MET A 30 0.61 0.31 0.53
CA MET A 30 1.52 -0.84 0.46
C MET A 30 0.90 -1.97 1.28
N GLN A 31 0.57 -3.07 0.58
CA GLN A 31 -0.19 -4.16 1.13
C GLN A 31 0.58 -4.96 2.20
N VAL A 32 -0.10 -5.34 3.29
CA VAL A 32 0.44 -6.14 4.40
C VAL A 32 -0.50 -7.31 4.69
N ILE A 33 -0.20 -8.49 4.13
CA ILE A 33 -1.14 -9.62 4.13
C ILE A 33 -0.42 -10.97 4.28
N ASP A 34 -1.11 -11.97 4.79
CA ASP A 34 -0.75 -13.38 4.58
C ASP A 34 -1.11 -13.78 3.15
N ASN A 35 -0.11 -13.70 2.27
CA ASN A 35 -0.19 -14.03 0.85
C ASN A 35 -0.91 -15.34 0.55
N ASP A 36 -0.65 -16.39 1.33
CA ASP A 36 -1.11 -17.73 1.01
C ASP A 36 -2.27 -18.17 1.91
N GLY A 37 -2.41 -17.58 3.09
CA GLY A 37 -3.50 -17.87 4.03
C GLY A 37 -4.74 -17.00 3.86
N HIS A 38 -4.63 -15.76 3.37
CA HIS A 38 -5.79 -14.87 3.20
C HIS A 38 -6.38 -14.98 1.77
N ALA A 39 -7.71 -14.92 1.65
CA ALA A 39 -8.39 -15.03 0.36
C ALA A 39 -8.01 -13.91 -0.62
N ASP A 40 -7.82 -12.69 -0.12
CA ASP A 40 -7.43 -11.55 -0.95
C ASP A 40 -6.00 -11.72 -1.51
N GLY A 41 -5.12 -12.42 -0.80
CA GLY A 41 -3.76 -12.73 -1.26
C GLY A 41 -3.68 -13.66 -2.46
N LYS A 42 -4.82 -14.22 -2.90
CA LYS A 42 -4.95 -15.00 -4.14
C LYS A 42 -5.11 -14.12 -5.39
N ILE A 43 -5.36 -12.82 -5.21
CA ILE A 43 -5.46 -11.86 -6.30
C ILE A 43 -4.07 -11.29 -6.59
N GLU A 44 -3.70 -11.25 -7.87
CA GLU A 44 -2.32 -11.01 -8.32
C GLU A 44 -1.72 -9.69 -7.82
N LYS A 45 -2.53 -8.65 -7.58
CA LYS A 45 -2.08 -7.31 -7.15
C LYS A 45 -2.42 -7.00 -5.68
N HIS A 46 -2.77 -8.01 -4.90
CA HIS A 46 -3.23 -7.87 -3.52
C HIS A 46 -2.27 -8.58 -2.54
N ARG A 47 -1.04 -8.87 -2.95
CA ARG A 47 -0.04 -9.59 -2.15
C ARG A 47 0.90 -8.61 -1.43
N ALA A 48 1.56 -9.09 -0.39
CA ALA A 48 2.43 -8.29 0.47
C ALA A 48 3.52 -7.57 -0.34
N GLY A 49 3.59 -6.25 -0.17
CA GLY A 49 4.50 -5.38 -0.90
C GLY A 49 3.95 -4.78 -2.19
N ASP A 50 2.81 -5.27 -2.69
CA ASP A 50 2.14 -4.66 -3.84
C ASP A 50 1.69 -3.24 -3.52
N LEU A 51 1.61 -2.42 -4.56
CA LEU A 51 0.80 -1.21 -4.52
C LEU A 51 -0.64 -1.64 -4.79
N TYR A 52 -1.40 -1.82 -3.70
CA TYR A 52 -2.66 -2.57 -3.66
C TYR A 52 -3.58 -2.27 -4.85
N ASP A 53 -3.93 -3.32 -5.61
CA ASP A 53 -4.78 -3.32 -6.82
C ASP A 53 -4.26 -2.51 -8.03
N ILE A 54 -3.18 -1.75 -7.88
CA ILE A 54 -2.60 -0.91 -8.95
C ILE A 54 -1.42 -1.62 -9.61
N ILE A 55 -0.37 -1.95 -8.84
CA ILE A 55 0.90 -2.50 -9.35
C ILE A 55 1.34 -3.70 -8.51
N LYS A 56 1.49 -4.85 -9.18
CA LYS A 56 2.11 -6.06 -8.61
C LYS A 56 3.61 -5.84 -8.37
N SER A 57 4.10 -6.36 -7.25
CA SER A 57 5.52 -6.47 -6.92
C SER A 57 6.30 -7.26 -7.97
N SER A 58 7.50 -6.80 -8.30
CA SER A 58 8.41 -7.48 -9.23
C SER A 58 9.01 -8.79 -8.69
N SER A 59 9.01 -8.94 -7.36
CA SER A 59 9.43 -10.13 -6.62
C SER A 59 8.69 -10.17 -5.28
N GLU A 60 8.66 -11.33 -4.62
CA GLU A 60 8.01 -11.53 -3.33
C GLU A 60 9.06 -11.87 -2.24
N PRO A 61 9.89 -10.91 -1.81
CA PRO A 61 10.90 -11.13 -0.77
C PRO A 61 10.26 -11.20 0.63
N VAL A 62 8.98 -11.55 0.73
CA VAL A 62 8.22 -11.64 1.98
C VAL A 62 8.69 -12.86 2.79
N LYS A 63 8.82 -12.70 4.10
CA LYS A 63 9.15 -13.80 5.00
C LYS A 63 7.89 -14.59 5.40
N PRO A 64 8.06 -15.83 5.90
CA PRO A 64 6.95 -16.62 6.42
C PRO A 64 6.08 -15.86 7.44
N VAL A 65 4.81 -16.26 7.52
CA VAL A 65 3.86 -15.74 8.51
C VAL A 65 4.41 -15.89 9.92
N GLY A 66 4.19 -14.87 10.76
CA GLY A 66 4.77 -14.77 12.10
C GLY A 66 6.17 -14.14 12.16
N GLU A 67 6.88 -14.01 11.03
CA GLU A 67 8.17 -13.33 10.98
C GLU A 67 8.07 -11.82 10.73
N TRP A 68 9.09 -11.10 11.19
CA TRP A 68 9.21 -9.66 10.98
C TRP A 68 9.69 -9.33 9.57
N ASN A 69 8.87 -8.59 8.84
CA ASN A 69 9.19 -7.97 7.58
C ASN A 69 9.51 -6.47 7.79
N THR A 70 10.38 -5.92 6.95
CA THR A 70 10.66 -4.48 6.88
C THR A 70 10.05 -3.91 5.61
N ALA A 71 9.11 -2.98 5.73
CA ALA A 71 8.55 -2.22 4.62
C ALA A 71 9.18 -0.82 4.57
N GLU A 72 9.56 -0.36 3.39
CA GLU A 72 10.08 1.00 3.15
C GLU A 72 9.29 1.63 2.00
N ILE A 73 8.72 2.81 2.24
CA ILE A 73 7.96 3.58 1.26
C ILE A 73 8.72 4.89 1.04
N ILE A 74 9.21 5.08 -0.18
CA ILE A 74 9.99 6.27 -0.56
C ILE A 74 9.19 7.03 -1.60
N ALA A 75 8.66 8.20 -1.21
CA ALA A 75 7.96 9.10 -2.11
C ALA A 75 8.72 10.43 -2.19
N ASN A 76 9.24 10.77 -3.36
CA ASN A 76 10.07 11.97 -3.55
C ASN A 76 9.75 12.63 -4.88
N LYS A 77 9.19 13.85 -4.85
CA LYS A 77 8.89 14.67 -6.04
C LYS A 77 8.13 13.90 -7.13
N GLY A 78 7.18 13.06 -6.73
CA GLY A 78 6.36 12.23 -7.63
C GLY A 78 6.95 10.86 -7.94
N SER A 79 8.23 10.58 -7.69
CA SER A 79 8.75 9.21 -7.75
C SER A 79 8.28 8.42 -6.53
N LEU A 80 7.77 7.21 -6.75
CA LEU A 80 7.40 6.26 -5.70
C LEU A 80 8.23 4.98 -5.86
N GLU A 81 8.88 4.57 -4.78
CA GLU A 81 9.56 3.27 -4.64
C GLU A 81 9.05 2.57 -3.38
N LEU A 82 8.60 1.33 -3.53
CA LEU A 82 8.29 0.42 -2.42
C LEU A 82 9.38 -0.63 -2.31
N ARG A 83 9.84 -0.88 -1.08
CA ARG A 83 10.76 -1.98 -0.78
C ARG A 83 10.22 -2.87 0.31
N LEU A 84 10.41 -4.16 0.14
CA LEU A 84 10.12 -5.18 1.13
C LEU A 84 11.42 -5.93 1.45
N ASN A 85 11.79 -5.97 2.72
CA ASN A 85 13.03 -6.57 3.23
C ASN A 85 14.29 -6.09 2.49
N GLY A 86 14.36 -4.79 2.18
CA GLY A 86 15.49 -4.17 1.49
C GLY A 86 15.53 -4.39 -0.03
N VAL A 87 14.61 -5.19 -0.57
CA VAL A 87 14.48 -5.42 -2.02
C VAL A 87 13.42 -4.48 -2.57
N LYS A 88 13.77 -3.75 -3.62
CA LYS A 88 12.82 -2.93 -4.39
C LYS A 88 11.83 -3.83 -5.12
N VAL A 89 10.54 -3.63 -4.84
CA VAL A 89 9.44 -4.44 -5.37
C VAL A 89 8.52 -3.66 -6.30
N VAL A 90 8.31 -2.35 -6.06
CA VAL A 90 7.52 -1.48 -6.95
C VAL A 90 8.26 -0.17 -7.19
N THR A 91 8.23 0.30 -8.43
CA THR A 91 8.64 1.66 -8.80
C THR A 91 7.67 2.25 -9.81
N THR A 92 7.25 3.49 -9.59
CA THR A 92 6.43 4.24 -10.54
C THR A 92 6.62 5.75 -10.39
N THR A 93 6.09 6.50 -11.34
CA THR A 93 5.94 7.96 -11.25
C THR A 93 4.47 8.24 -10.99
N LEU A 94 4.17 8.93 -9.89
CA LEU A 94 2.84 9.38 -9.52
C LEU A 94 2.45 10.62 -10.32
N TRP A 95 1.15 10.71 -10.65
CA TRP A 95 0.50 11.86 -11.27
C TRP A 95 0.99 12.23 -12.67
N ASP A 96 1.63 11.30 -13.38
CA ASP A 96 1.86 11.40 -14.81
C ASP A 96 0.76 10.68 -15.63
N ALA A 97 0.92 10.68 -16.95
CA ALA A 97 -0.04 10.01 -17.84
C ALA A 97 -0.08 8.49 -17.64
N ASN A 98 1.06 7.87 -17.30
CA ASN A 98 1.13 6.44 -17.02
C ASN A 98 0.39 6.09 -15.73
N TRP A 99 0.56 6.89 -14.68
CA TRP A 99 -0.18 6.77 -13.43
C TRP A 99 -1.69 6.83 -13.63
N THR A 100 -2.15 7.78 -14.43
CA THR A 100 -3.58 7.91 -14.77
C THR A 100 -4.09 6.65 -15.49
N SER A 101 -3.30 6.10 -16.41
CA SER A 101 -3.63 4.84 -17.11
C SER A 101 -3.67 3.64 -16.17
N LEU A 102 -2.77 3.57 -15.18
CA LEU A 102 -2.78 2.52 -14.16
C LEU A 102 -4.02 2.60 -13.27
N LEU A 103 -4.39 3.80 -12.81
CA LEU A 103 -5.60 4.00 -11.99
C LEU A 103 -6.88 3.61 -12.73
N ASN A 104 -7.01 4.01 -14.00
CA ASN A 104 -8.17 3.67 -14.83
C ASN A 104 -8.32 2.16 -15.09
N LYS A 105 -7.28 1.36 -14.83
CA LYS A 105 -7.29 -0.11 -14.95
C LYS A 105 -7.39 -0.82 -13.59
N SER A 106 -7.50 -0.08 -12.50
CA SER A 106 -7.71 -0.59 -11.15
C SER A 106 -9.18 -0.47 -10.75
N LYS A 107 -9.58 -1.07 -9.64
CA LYS A 107 -10.91 -0.91 -9.03
C LYS A 107 -11.21 0.53 -8.58
N PHE A 108 -10.19 1.38 -8.53
CA PHE A 108 -10.30 2.77 -8.08
C PHE A 108 -10.60 3.76 -9.20
N ALA A 109 -10.82 3.31 -10.44
CA ALA A 109 -11.02 4.18 -11.60
C ALA A 109 -12.09 5.28 -11.37
N ASP A 110 -13.16 4.93 -10.65
CA ASP A 110 -14.29 5.84 -10.38
C ASP A 110 -14.27 6.45 -8.96
N TRP A 111 -13.22 6.21 -8.17
CA TRP A 111 -13.14 6.69 -6.79
C TRP A 111 -12.72 8.15 -6.74
N GLN A 112 -13.64 9.01 -6.32
CA GLN A 112 -13.35 10.44 -6.16
C GLN A 112 -12.30 10.67 -5.06
N GLY A 113 -11.24 11.40 -5.39
CA GLY A 113 -10.17 11.77 -4.45
C GLY A 113 -9.10 10.70 -4.21
N PHE A 114 -9.26 9.49 -4.76
CA PHE A 114 -8.26 8.44 -4.63
C PHE A 114 -6.96 8.81 -5.35
N ALA A 115 -5.85 8.79 -4.61
CA ALA A 115 -4.50 9.05 -5.09
C ALA A 115 -4.27 10.41 -5.80
N THR A 116 -5.13 11.41 -5.54
CA THR A 116 -5.01 12.76 -6.13
C THR A 116 -4.15 13.71 -5.31
N TYR A 117 -3.93 13.42 -4.03
CA TYR A 117 -3.26 14.32 -3.09
C TYR A 117 -1.75 14.05 -3.04
N LYS A 118 -0.95 15.12 -3.11
CA LYS A 118 0.53 15.04 -3.12
C LYS A 118 1.18 15.09 -1.73
N THR A 119 0.36 15.37 -0.72
CA THR A 119 0.74 15.39 0.70
C THR A 119 -0.42 14.82 1.49
N GLY A 120 -0.14 14.19 2.63
CA GLY A 120 -1.18 13.56 3.43
C GLY A 120 -0.63 12.87 4.66
N LYS A 121 -1.51 12.21 5.39
CA LYS A 121 -1.16 11.39 6.55
C LYS A 121 -0.64 10.03 6.13
N ILE A 122 -0.02 9.35 7.09
CA ILE A 122 0.31 7.93 7.04
C ILE A 122 -0.61 7.21 8.02
N ALA A 123 -1.16 6.07 7.62
CA ALA A 123 -2.03 5.24 8.45
C ALA A 123 -1.58 3.78 8.42
N LEU A 124 -1.83 3.09 9.52
CA LEU A 124 -1.76 1.63 9.61
C LEU A 124 -3.21 1.16 9.64
N GLN A 125 -3.59 0.33 8.67
CA GLN A 125 -4.97 -0.14 8.56
C GLN A 125 -5.22 -1.20 9.64
N ASP A 126 -6.40 -1.16 10.25
CA ASP A 126 -6.97 -2.29 10.97
C ASP A 126 -8.04 -2.91 10.05
N HIS A 127 -7.84 -4.15 9.64
CA HIS A 127 -8.78 -4.90 8.80
C HIS A 127 -9.51 -6.01 9.59
N GLY A 128 -9.50 -5.92 10.93
CA GLY A 128 -10.12 -6.90 11.83
C GLY A 128 -9.24 -8.10 12.16
N ASP A 129 -7.95 -8.06 11.78
CA ASP A 129 -7.00 -9.16 11.93
C ASP A 129 -5.78 -8.78 12.77
N ASP A 130 -5.17 -9.78 13.41
CA ASP A 130 -3.99 -9.59 14.25
C ASP A 130 -2.72 -9.22 13.44
N VAL A 131 -2.28 -7.97 13.62
CA VAL A 131 -1.07 -7.42 13.01
C VAL A 131 -0.22 -6.66 14.04
N TRP A 132 1.09 -6.69 13.88
CA TRP A 132 2.04 -5.99 14.75
C TRP A 132 2.97 -5.10 13.93
N TYR A 133 3.18 -3.88 14.42
CA TYR A 133 4.10 -2.90 13.86
C TYR A 133 5.12 -2.46 14.91
N ARG A 134 6.36 -2.23 14.48
CA ARG A 134 7.44 -1.68 15.31
C ARG A 134 8.45 -0.95 14.45
N ASN A 135 9.33 -0.17 15.09
CA ASN A 135 10.41 0.56 14.42
C ASN A 135 9.93 1.49 13.30
N ILE A 136 8.81 2.18 13.54
CA ILE A 136 8.22 3.12 12.58
C ILE A 136 9.06 4.40 12.61
N MET A 137 9.68 4.73 11.49
CA MET A 137 10.57 5.89 11.33
C MET A 137 10.17 6.66 10.08
N ILE A 138 10.32 7.99 10.13
CA ILE A 138 10.02 8.87 9.00
C ILE A 138 11.24 9.76 8.77
N LYS A 139 11.62 9.90 7.50
CA LYS A 139 12.59 10.90 7.05
C LYS A 139 11.88 11.80 6.03
N GLU A 140 11.78 13.08 6.34
CA GLU A 140 11.30 14.09 5.38
C GLU A 140 12.35 14.33 4.28
N LEU A 141 11.90 14.51 3.04
CA LEU A 141 12.71 14.59 1.81
C LEU A 141 12.51 15.90 1.04
#